data_AF-A0A524JZ20-F1
#
_entry.id   AF-A0A524JZ20-F1
#
_cell.length_a   1.000
_cell.length_b   1.000
_cell.length_c   1.000
_cell.angle_alpha   90.00
_cell.angle_beta   90.00
_cell.angle_gamma   90.00
#
_symmetry.space_group_name_H-M   'P 1'
#
loop_
_entity.id
_entity.type
_entity.pdbx_description
1 polymer ?
#
loop_
_entity_poly.entity_id
_entity_poly.type
_entity_poly.pdbx_seq_one_letter_code
_entity_poly.pdbx_strand_id
1 'polypeptide(L)'
;MKWKNLIKVAFKSIVKNKMRTLLTMLGIIIGVGAVIVMVAIGKGAEQRIQNQISSMGTNLIMVYPGSSQQRGVHMGPDQGVQLTLDDVEWL
;
A
#
# COMPACT_ATOMS: atom_id res chain seq x y z
N MET A 1 -2.60 41.78 38.23
CA MET A 1 -1.61 40.72 37.90
C MET A 1 -2.00 39.37 38.53
N LYS A 2 -3.13 38.77 38.16
CA LYS A 2 -3.62 37.53 38.81
C LYS A 2 -3.17 36.23 38.10
N TRP A 3 -2.95 36.28 36.78
CA TRP A 3 -2.52 35.11 35.99
C TRP A 3 -1.17 34.51 36.39
N LYS A 4 -0.17 35.35 36.73
CA LYS A 4 1.15 34.86 37.17
C LYS A 4 1.05 33.98 38.42
N ASN A 5 0.16 34.33 39.35
CA ASN A 5 -0.07 33.54 40.57
C ASN A 5 -0.79 32.22 40.27
N LEU A 6 -1.77 32.23 39.35
CA LEU A 6 -2.47 31.00 38.94
C LEU A 6 -1.51 29.99 38.29
N ILE A 7 -0.62 30.46 37.40
CA ILE A 7 0.40 29.61 36.77
C ILE A 7 1.34 29.03 37.83
N LYS A 8 1.79 29.85 38.80
CA LYS A 8 2.66 29.41 39.90
C LYS A 8 2.00 28.35 40.78
N VAL A 9 0.70 28.50 41.08
CA VAL A 9 -0.08 27.53 41.86
C VAL A 9 -0.29 26.23 41.07
N ALA A 10 -0.62 26.31 39.79
CA ALA A 10 -0.80 25.13 38.93
C ALA A 10 0.50 24.30 38.83
N PHE A 11 1.65 24.97 38.63
CA PHE A 11 2.95 24.30 38.58
C PHE A 11 3.28 23.59 39.90
N LYS A 12 3.00 24.24 41.04
CA LYS A 12 3.22 23.65 42.36
C LYS A 12 2.35 22.40 42.58
N SER A 13 1.11 22.42 42.11
CA SER A 13 0.18 21.28 42.20
C SER A 13 0.61 20.10 41.34
N ILE A 14 1.14 20.34 40.14
CA ILE A 14 1.70 19.31 39.27
C ILE A 14 2.91 18.61 39.94
N VAL A 15 3.83 19.38 40.52
CA VAL A 15 5.02 18.83 41.19
C VAL A 15 4.67 18.04 42.45
N LYS A 16 3.55 18.36 43.12
CA LYS A 16 3.07 17.63 44.31
C LYS A 16 2.62 16.20 44.00
N ASN A 17 1.98 15.96 42.85
CA ASN A 17 1.43 14.66 42.46
C ASN A 17 2.22 14.01 41.31
N LYS A 18 3.54 13.85 41.50
CA LYS A 18 4.47 13.38 40.46
C LYS A 18 4.01 12.11 39.74
N MET A 19 3.53 11.10 40.46
CA MET A 19 3.16 9.82 39.85
C MET A 19 1.95 9.93 38.94
N ARG A 20 0.89 10.62 39.40
CA ARG A 20 -0.31 10.85 38.62
C ARG A 20 -0.01 11.69 37.39
N THR A 21 0.70 12.81 37.56
CA THR A 21 1.02 13.69 36.44
C THR A 21 1.93 13.00 35.43
N LEU A 22 2.90 12.21 35.88
CA LEU A 22 3.78 11.46 34.99
C LEU A 22 3.00 10.46 34.14
N LEU A 23 2.15 9.62 34.75
CA LEU A 23 1.32 8.65 34.00
C LEU A 23 0.40 9.34 32.98
N THR A 24 -0.24 10.45 33.34
CA THR A 24 -1.12 11.18 32.40
C THR A 24 -0.36 11.80 31.24
N MET A 25 0.82 12.36 31.51
CA MET A 25 1.66 12.94 30.45
C MET A 25 2.18 11.85 29.52
N LEU A 26 2.62 10.73 30.07
CA LEU A 26 3.15 9.60 29.32
C LEU A 26 2.10 9.02 28.36
N GLY A 27 0.85 8.87 28.83
CA GLY A 27 -0.27 8.46 27.99
C GLY A 27 -0.53 9.41 26.82
N ILE A 28 -0.52 10.73 27.07
CA ILE A 28 -0.72 11.74 25.99
C ILE A 28 0.45 11.71 25.00
N ILE A 29 1.69 11.61 25.47
CA ILE A 29 2.89 11.58 24.61
C ILE A 29 2.85 10.37 23.67
N ILE A 30 2.60 9.17 24.21
CA ILE A 30 2.52 7.96 23.39
C ILE A 30 1.31 8.01 22.46
N GLY A 31 0.14 8.43 22.97
CA GLY A 31 -1.10 8.48 22.18
C GLY A 31 -0.98 9.43 20.98
N VAL A 32 -0.57 10.67 21.22
CA VAL A 32 -0.40 11.66 20.16
C VAL A 32 0.76 11.28 19.23
N GLY A 33 1.86 10.76 19.78
CA GLY A 33 3.01 10.31 19.00
C GLY A 33 2.66 9.20 18.01
N ALA A 34 1.91 8.18 18.44
CA ALA A 34 1.48 7.08 17.58
C ALA A 34 0.60 7.57 16.42
N VAL A 35 -0.32 8.50 16.69
CA VAL A 35 -1.19 9.11 15.67
C VAL A 35 -0.36 9.90 14.65
N ILE A 36 0.59 10.72 15.11
CA ILE A 36 1.48 11.50 14.21
C ILE A 36 2.27 10.56 13.30
N VAL A 37 2.87 9.50 13.86
CA VAL A 37 3.65 8.53 13.09
C VAL A 37 2.79 7.84 12.04
N MET A 38 1.60 7.37 12.42
CA MET A 38 0.67 6.71 11.49
C MET A 38 0.28 7.63 10.33
N VAL A 39 -0.06 8.89 10.62
CA VAL A 39 -0.44 9.87 9.60
C VAL A 39 0.75 10.19 8.69
N ALA A 40 1.95 10.35 9.25
CA ALA A 40 3.16 10.59 8.48
C ALA A 40 3.48 9.44 7.53
N ILE A 41 3.36 8.18 8.00
CA ILE A 41 3.53 6.98 7.16
C ILE A 41 2.49 6.96 6.05
N GLY A 42 1.20 7.18 6.38
CA GLY A 42 0.11 7.17 5.40
C GLY A 42 0.34 8.19 4.28
N LYS A 43 0.58 9.45 4.64
CA LYS A 43 0.87 10.52 3.67
C LYS A 43 2.14 10.26 2.88
N GLY A 44 3.20 9.74 3.51
CA GLY A 44 4.44 9.40 2.83
C GLY A 44 4.29 8.27 1.82
N ALA A 45 3.45 7.27 2.13
CA ALA A 45 3.11 6.19 1.21
C ALA A 45 2.27 6.70 0.03
N GLU A 46 1.24 7.51 0.31
CA GLU A 46 0.39 8.15 -0.71
C GLU A 46 1.23 8.99 -1.67
N GLN A 47 2.15 9.82 -1.16
CA GLN A 47 3.04 10.63 -1.98
C GLN A 47 3.99 9.79 -2.83
N ARG A 48 4.50 8.67 -2.29
CA ARG A 48 5.33 7.74 -3.08
C ARG A 48 4.54 7.11 -4.22
N ILE A 49 3.31 6.68 -3.97
CA ILE A 49 2.43 6.12 -5.00
C ILE A 49 2.12 7.19 -6.04
N GLN A 50 1.79 8.41 -5.63
CA GLN A 50 1.52 9.51 -6.55
C GLN A 50 2.74 9.85 -7.42
N ASN A 51 3.95 9.82 -6.84
CA ASN A 51 5.18 10.02 -7.60
C ASN A 51 5.44 8.89 -8.60
N GLN A 52 5.17 7.64 -8.23
CA GLN A 52 5.27 6.49 -9.15
C GLN A 52 4.27 6.63 -10.30
N ILE A 53 3.00 6.91 -10.00
CA ILE A 53 1.97 7.12 -11.03
C ILE A 53 2.32 8.31 -11.93
N SER A 54 2.79 9.42 -11.35
CA SER A 54 3.21 10.59 -12.13
C SER A 54 4.44 10.30 -13.01
N SER A 55 5.36 9.47 -12.52
CA SER A 55 6.54 9.01 -13.30
C SER A 55 6.19 8.05 -14.43
N MET A 56 5.05 7.35 -14.34
CA MET A 56 4.47 6.60 -15.46
C MET A 56 3.86 7.53 -16.53
N GLY A 57 3.76 8.83 -16.24
CA GLY A 57 3.40 9.90 -17.16
C GLY A 57 1.88 10.10 -17.27
N THR A 58 1.45 11.35 -17.38
CA THR A 58 0.07 11.77 -17.70
C THR A 58 -0.40 11.30 -19.09
N ASN A 59 0.44 10.55 -19.82
CA ASN A 59 0.24 10.13 -21.20
C ASN A 59 0.61 8.64 -21.37
N LEU A 60 -0.06 7.77 -20.60
CA LEU A 60 0.05 6.32 -20.73
C LEU A 60 -0.53 5.86 -22.09
N ILE A 61 0.34 5.57 -23.07
CA ILE A 61 -0.05 4.79 -24.25
C ILE A 61 0.04 3.32 -23.87
N MET A 62 -1.09 2.74 -23.43
CA MET A 62 -1.20 1.30 -23.19
C MET A 62 -1.23 0.57 -24.54
N VAL A 63 -0.06 0.14 -25.00
CA VAL A 63 0.05 -0.74 -26.17
C VAL A 63 -0.29 -2.16 -25.73
N TYR A 64 -1.55 -2.53 -25.89
CA TYR A 64 -1.92 -3.94 -25.90
C TYR A 64 -1.39 -4.53 -27.22
N PRO A 65 -0.54 -5.56 -27.20
CA PRO A 65 -0.26 -6.30 -28.41
C PRO A 65 -1.61 -6.85 -28.87
N GLY A 66 -2.16 -6.26 -29.93
CA GLY A 66 -3.21 -6.91 -30.67
C GLY A 66 -2.60 -8.23 -31.11
N SER A 67 -3.04 -9.34 -30.52
CA SER A 67 -3.09 -10.58 -31.26
C SER A 67 -4.06 -10.32 -32.42
N SER A 68 -3.57 -9.62 -33.43
CA SER A 68 -4.11 -9.66 -34.77
C SER A 68 -3.91 -11.09 -35.22
N GLN A 69 -4.78 -11.96 -34.73
CA GLN A 69 -5.21 -13.18 -35.35
C GLN A 69 -5.92 -12.77 -36.65
N GLN A 70 -5.17 -12.12 -37.54
CA GLN A 70 -5.60 -11.75 -38.86
C GLN A 70 -5.09 -12.84 -39.79
N ARG A 71 -5.94 -13.87 -39.89
CA ARG A 71 -6.14 -14.76 -41.03
C ARG A 71 -5.11 -15.88 -41.28
N GLY A 72 -5.60 -17.11 -41.10
CA GLY A 72 -5.09 -18.38 -41.62
C GLY A 72 -3.83 -18.83 -40.90
N VAL A 73 -3.82 -19.84 -40.04
CA VAL A 73 -4.16 -21.24 -40.29
C VAL A 73 -4.49 -21.87 -38.93
N HIS A 74 -5.54 -22.71 -38.85
CA HIS A 74 -5.72 -23.57 -37.69
C HIS A 74 -4.67 -24.69 -37.76
N MET A 75 -3.51 -24.50 -37.13
CA MET A 75 -2.70 -25.64 -36.72
C MET A 75 -3.20 -26.07 -35.34
N GLY A 76 -4.12 -27.04 -35.35
CA GLY A 76 -4.37 -27.87 -34.18
C GLY A 76 -3.07 -28.61 -33.79
N PRO A 77 -2.99 -29.16 -32.57
CA PRO A 77 -1.80 -29.83 -32.09
C PRO A 77 -1.37 -30.92 -33.07
N ASP A 78 -0.11 -30.85 -33.49
CA ASP A 78 0.59 -31.85 -34.31
C ASP A 78 0.66 -33.18 -33.54
N GLN A 79 -0.43 -33.95 -33.60
CA GLN A 79 -0.41 -35.37 -33.31
C GLN A 79 -0.20 -36.05 -34.65
N GLY A 80 1.06 -36.32 -34.98
CA GLY A 80 1.42 -37.14 -36.13
C GLY A 80 0.51 -38.36 -36.18
N VAL A 81 -0.21 -38.50 -37.29
CA VAL A 81 -1.08 -39.64 -37.56
C VAL A 81 -0.20 -40.89 -37.50
N GLN A 82 -0.23 -41.58 -36.36
CA GLN A 82 0.37 -42.89 -36.21
C GLN A 82 -0.61 -43.86 -36.85
N LEU A 83 -0.24 -44.36 -38.03
CA LEU A 83 -0.93 -45.48 -38.65
C LEU A 83 -0.90 -46.64 -37.66
N THR A 84 -2.07 -47.00 -37.15
CA THR A 84 -2.24 -48.13 -36.23
C THR A 84 -2.32 -49.41 -37.03
N LEU A 85 -1.98 -50.54 -36.42
CA LEU A 85 -2.09 -51.86 -37.06
C LEU A 85 -3.55 -52.19 -37.44
N ASP A 86 -4.53 -51.47 -36.89
CA ASP A 86 -5.94 -51.58 -37.25
C ASP A 86 -6.23 -51.10 -38.69
N ASP A 87 -5.37 -50.26 -39.28
CA ASP A 87 -5.52 -49.78 -40.66
C ASP A 87 -5.16 -50.86 -41.70
N VAL A 88 -4.46 -51.92 -41.29
CA VAL A 88 -4.02 -53.02 -42.17
C VAL A 88 -5.08 -54.12 -42.29
N GLU A 89 -6.03 -54.22 -41.36
CA GLU A 89 -7.02 -55.31 -41.31
C GLU A 89 -8.17 -55.15 -42.34
N TRP A 90 -8.13 -54.10 -43.16
CA TRP A 90 -9.10 -53.85 -44.23
C TRP A 90 -8.55 -54.03 -45.66
N LEU A 91 -7.53 -54.90 -45.82
CA LEU A 91 -7.10 -55.48 -47.11
C LEU A 91 -7.04 -57.00 -47.03
#